data_AF-A0A8H4UEG3-F1
#
_entry.id   AF-A0A8H4UEG3-F1
#
_cell.length_a   1.000
_cell.length_b   1.000
_cell.length_c   1.000
_cell.angle_alpha   90.00
_cell.angle_beta   90.00
_cell.angle_gamma   90.00
#
_symmetry.space_group_name_H-M   'P 1'
#
loop_
_entity.id
_entity.type
_entity.pdbx_description
1 polymer ?
#
loop_
_entity_poly.entity_id
_entity_poly.type
_entity_poly.pdbx_seq_one_letter_code
_entity_poly.pdbx_strand_id
1 'polypeptide(L)'
;MCLGRIGFSVPKKRKILRAQNSKSFEDALADVCNSIGFDMIENPNVNWERWRRTELSERIRIFITWLGDECNKNSLLILDDAEVFGAGSIQAALKLPAWHIVMSTRDSNLRWTDREFRDVRLPPLSSDDTVSILENSLSNLQPDELVLFGKQDLRSLAHVIHGHPLAAQNAVPFLLDYLITFDNPIQEFVRTIENGTMEELKVFFQFRAKDRSLWDAFNASLQQLQHEEESDKAVKLLQLLPYLRNEMVLRSEYLQLSKYLESLREVSLYITSSSRRSRSLDIHPLVLQFAQLLLSEEARKPRIKDVLQVFYESYGQQANDGQQHIVPHVKHCLSVCAQLNTLPKNLNLPDEVAAWLSRLYQASIQFDEPSSNDDRIAREIVDTSNSLTWKVQAFKALCEEAHKSIEKTDAGQAQHMIIKCVVAFKGLKAASAKEADHRRWETLPQLGDAMSSLTDMVKLTNIYPDLPLELDKFQQYCKASG
;
A
#
# COMPACT_ATOMS: atom_id res chain seq x y z
N MET A 1 -25.64 -26.16 35.50
CA MET A 1 -25.43 -27.57 35.86
C MET A 1 -24.61 -28.20 34.76
N CYS A 2 -23.33 -28.46 35.05
CA CYS A 2 -22.48 -29.28 34.20
C CYS A 2 -22.74 -30.75 34.55
N LEU A 3 -23.08 -31.59 33.58
CA LEU A 3 -23.17 -33.04 33.78
C LEU A 3 -22.38 -33.79 32.71
N GLY A 4 -21.44 -34.61 33.20
CA GLY A 4 -21.28 -35.99 32.73
C GLY A 4 -20.40 -36.23 31.52
N ARG A 5 -19.13 -36.58 31.78
CA ARG A 5 -18.22 -37.26 30.85
C ARG A 5 -18.90 -38.45 30.16
N ILE A 6 -18.94 -38.42 28.83
CA ILE A 6 -18.79 -39.62 28.00
C ILE A 6 -17.55 -39.38 27.14
N GLY A 7 -16.58 -40.30 27.26
CA GLY A 7 -15.29 -40.21 26.61
C GLY A 7 -15.41 -40.27 25.09
N PHE A 8 -15.16 -39.14 24.45
CA PHE A 8 -14.36 -39.08 23.24
C PHE A 8 -13.38 -37.93 23.46
N SER A 9 -12.11 -38.18 23.14
CA SER A 9 -11.12 -37.13 22.91
C SER A 9 -11.74 -36.10 21.97
N VAL A 10 -12.27 -34.99 22.51
CA VAL A 10 -12.88 -33.93 21.71
C VAL A 10 -11.74 -33.35 20.89
N PRO A 11 -11.72 -33.54 19.56
CA PRO A 11 -10.71 -32.87 18.76
C PRO A 11 -10.97 -31.38 18.92
N LYS A 12 -9.92 -30.58 19.13
CA LYS A 12 -9.95 -29.12 19.08
C LYS A 12 -10.86 -28.71 17.90
N LYS A 13 -12.10 -28.30 18.18
CA LYS A 13 -13.10 -28.03 17.14
C LYS A 13 -12.70 -26.72 16.45
N ARG A 14 -11.88 -26.82 15.40
CA ARG A 14 -11.62 -25.71 14.48
C ARG A 14 -12.87 -25.47 13.65
N LYS A 15 -13.38 -24.24 13.61
CA LYS A 15 -14.58 -23.89 12.83
C LYS A 15 -14.21 -22.76 11.86
N ILE A 16 -14.44 -23.01 10.58
CA ILE A 16 -14.05 -22.11 9.50
C ILE A 16 -15.32 -21.59 8.84
N LEU A 17 -15.56 -20.29 8.91
CA LEU A 17 -16.48 -19.59 8.03
C LEU A 17 -15.71 -19.29 6.75
N ARG A 18 -16.01 -20.03 5.69
CA ARG A 18 -15.46 -19.76 4.35
C ARG A 18 -16.50 -18.96 3.57
N ALA A 19 -16.08 -17.83 3.03
CA ALA A 19 -16.88 -17.14 2.02
C ALA A 19 -16.99 -18.05 0.77
N GLN A 20 -18.22 -18.32 0.34
CA GLN A 20 -18.50 -18.76 -1.02
C GLN A 20 -19.04 -17.55 -1.78
N ASN A 21 -18.49 -17.30 -2.97
CA ASN A 21 -18.86 -16.16 -3.81
C ASN A 21 -20.39 -15.95 -3.81
N SER A 22 -20.83 -14.72 -3.51
CA SER A 22 -22.22 -14.23 -3.46
C SER A 22 -23.05 -14.44 -2.17
N LYS A 23 -22.44 -14.77 -1.02
CA LYS A 23 -23.17 -14.92 0.25
C LYS A 23 -22.92 -13.75 1.20
N SER A 24 -23.97 -13.20 1.78
CA SER A 24 -23.85 -12.19 2.86
C SER A 24 -23.21 -12.81 4.10
N PHE A 25 -22.77 -11.97 5.04
CA PHE A 25 -22.28 -12.47 6.33
C PHE A 25 -23.31 -13.32 7.08
N GLU A 26 -24.58 -12.94 7.01
CA GLU A 26 -25.69 -13.70 7.60
C GLU A 26 -25.86 -15.06 6.92
N ASP A 27 -25.69 -15.14 5.60
CA ASP A 27 -25.74 -16.40 4.86
C ASP A 27 -24.58 -17.34 5.25
N ALA A 28 -23.38 -16.80 5.46
CA ALA A 28 -22.24 -17.58 5.93
C ALA A 28 -22.45 -18.10 7.36
N LEU A 29 -23.02 -17.26 8.25
CA LEU A 29 -23.43 -17.68 9.59
C LEU A 29 -24.51 -18.75 9.51
N ALA A 30 -25.51 -18.59 8.65
CA ALA A 30 -26.55 -19.57 8.39
C ALA A 30 -25.99 -20.92 7.95
N ASP A 31 -25.01 -20.94 7.05
CA ASP A 31 -24.38 -22.18 6.57
C ASP A 31 -23.71 -22.95 7.71
N VAL A 32 -22.92 -22.25 8.53
CA VAL A 32 -22.27 -22.89 9.70
C VAL A 32 -23.32 -23.32 10.71
N CYS A 33 -24.28 -22.45 11.00
CA CYS A 33 -25.40 -22.72 11.90
C CYS A 33 -26.20 -23.97 11.47
N ASN A 34 -26.43 -24.18 10.17
CA ASN A 34 -27.08 -25.38 9.64
C ASN A 34 -26.17 -26.62 9.70
N SER A 35 -24.86 -26.43 9.53
CA SER A 35 -23.86 -27.51 9.60
C SER A 35 -23.66 -28.06 11.01
N ILE A 36 -23.76 -27.22 12.05
CA ILE A 36 -23.43 -27.60 13.44
C ILE A 36 -24.57 -27.37 14.44
N GLY A 37 -25.73 -26.88 14.00
CA GLY A 37 -26.84 -26.55 14.89
C GLY A 37 -27.35 -27.69 15.77
N PHE A 38 -27.20 -28.93 15.32
CA PHE A 38 -27.55 -30.12 16.11
C PHE A 38 -26.54 -30.43 17.23
N ASP A 39 -25.28 -30.00 17.09
CA ASP A 39 -24.24 -30.11 18.13
C ASP A 39 -24.43 -29.07 19.25
N MET A 40 -25.23 -28.03 19.00
CA MET A 40 -25.38 -26.88 19.89
C MET A 40 -26.48 -27.03 20.93
N ILE A 41 -27.37 -28.02 20.78
CA ILE A 41 -28.54 -28.20 21.64
C ILE A 41 -28.40 -29.47 22.46
N GLU A 42 -28.72 -29.39 23.75
CA GLU A 42 -28.78 -30.54 24.64
C GLU A 42 -29.79 -31.57 24.08
N ASN A 43 -29.30 -32.78 23.77
CA ASN A 43 -30.04 -33.93 23.23
C ASN A 43 -30.24 -33.92 21.67
N PRO A 44 -29.30 -34.50 20.89
CA PRO A 44 -29.25 -34.38 19.43
C PRO A 44 -30.43 -34.98 18.66
N ASN A 45 -30.94 -36.13 19.11
CA ASN A 45 -31.94 -36.92 18.36
C ASN A 45 -33.36 -36.36 18.43
N VAL A 46 -33.70 -35.61 19.49
CA VAL A 46 -35.03 -34.99 19.67
C VAL A 46 -35.08 -33.59 19.04
N ASN A 47 -33.91 -32.99 18.78
CA ASN A 47 -33.81 -31.58 18.40
C ASN A 47 -33.48 -31.32 16.93
N TRP A 48 -33.06 -32.30 16.14
CA TRP A 48 -32.83 -32.07 14.71
C TRP A 48 -34.09 -31.60 13.97
N GLU A 49 -35.23 -32.24 14.24
CA GLU A 49 -36.52 -31.87 13.65
C GLU A 49 -37.00 -30.49 14.12
N ARG A 50 -36.73 -30.16 15.39
CA ARG A 50 -37.04 -28.86 15.98
C ARG A 50 -36.18 -27.77 15.34
N TRP A 51 -34.88 -28.01 15.23
CA TRP A 51 -33.93 -27.11 14.57
C TRP A 51 -34.35 -26.85 13.13
N ARG A 52 -34.70 -27.90 12.37
CA ARG A 52 -35.18 -27.78 10.99
C ARG A 52 -36.48 -26.97 10.85
N ARG A 53 -37.29 -26.87 11.90
CA ARG A 53 -38.51 -26.06 11.96
C ARG A 53 -38.30 -24.65 12.51
N THR A 54 -37.19 -24.39 13.20
CA THR A 54 -36.81 -23.04 13.65
C THR A 54 -36.49 -22.16 12.45
N GLU A 55 -36.98 -20.92 12.43
CA GLU A 55 -36.64 -19.96 11.36
C GLU A 55 -35.16 -19.60 11.35
N LEU A 56 -34.64 -19.23 10.18
CA LEU A 56 -33.20 -19.02 9.97
C LEU A 56 -32.62 -17.91 10.87
N SER A 57 -33.33 -16.79 11.00
CA SER A 57 -32.95 -15.67 11.86
C SER A 57 -32.79 -16.09 13.32
N GLU A 58 -33.72 -16.91 13.81
CA GLU A 58 -33.67 -17.44 15.17
C GLU A 58 -32.52 -18.44 15.35
N ARG A 59 -32.25 -19.29 14.35
CA ARG A 59 -31.09 -20.19 14.38
C ARG A 59 -29.78 -19.40 14.46
N ILE A 60 -29.62 -18.36 13.65
CA ILE A 60 -28.44 -17.48 13.67
C ILE A 60 -28.30 -16.82 15.05
N ARG A 61 -29.39 -16.33 15.65
CA ARG A 61 -29.37 -15.74 17.00
C ARG A 61 -28.92 -16.73 18.07
N ILE A 62 -29.44 -17.96 18.02
CA ILE A 62 -29.03 -19.04 18.93
C ILE A 62 -27.54 -19.34 18.73
N PHE A 63 -27.07 -19.39 17.49
CA PHE A 63 -25.67 -19.62 17.17
C PHE A 63 -24.74 -18.52 17.68
N ILE A 64 -25.08 -17.25 17.44
CA ILE A 64 -24.32 -16.11 17.94
C ILE A 64 -24.26 -16.15 19.47
N THR A 65 -25.37 -16.42 20.14
CA THR A 65 -25.40 -16.55 21.62
C THR A 65 -24.48 -17.69 22.09
N TRP A 66 -24.61 -18.86 21.47
CA TRP A 66 -23.83 -20.06 21.78
C TRP A 66 -22.32 -19.82 21.62
N LEU A 67 -21.87 -19.04 20.63
CA LEU A 67 -20.45 -18.71 20.45
C LEU A 67 -19.81 -18.08 21.70
N GLY A 68 -20.60 -17.36 22.51
CA GLY A 68 -20.16 -16.73 23.76
C GLY A 68 -20.28 -17.60 25.01
N ASP A 69 -20.89 -18.79 24.92
CA ASP A 69 -21.03 -19.67 26.06
C ASP A 69 -19.66 -20.17 26.55
N GLU A 70 -19.53 -20.38 27.87
CA GLU A 70 -18.30 -20.92 28.50
C GLU A 70 -17.87 -22.28 27.91
N CYS A 71 -18.82 -23.07 27.39
CA CYS A 71 -18.50 -24.33 26.73
C CYS A 71 -17.66 -24.15 25.44
N ASN A 72 -17.67 -22.96 24.85
CA ASN A 72 -16.92 -22.60 23.64
C ASN A 72 -15.64 -21.81 23.90
N LYS A 73 -15.20 -21.72 25.16
CA LYS A 73 -13.98 -20.99 25.53
C LYS A 73 -12.72 -21.47 24.82
N ASN A 74 -12.68 -22.73 24.39
CA ASN A 74 -11.55 -23.31 23.65
C ASN A 74 -11.80 -23.42 22.13
N SER A 75 -12.88 -22.83 21.63
CA SER A 75 -13.24 -22.84 20.21
C SER A 75 -12.58 -21.67 19.47
N LEU A 76 -12.20 -21.89 18.21
CA LEU A 76 -11.64 -20.87 17.33
C LEU A 76 -12.58 -20.63 16.15
N LEU A 77 -12.97 -19.37 15.97
CA LEU A 77 -13.68 -18.90 14.79
C LEU A 77 -12.67 -18.35 13.77
N ILE A 78 -12.67 -18.92 12.57
CA ILE A 78 -11.83 -18.43 11.46
C ILE A 78 -12.73 -17.74 10.44
N LEU A 79 -12.42 -16.48 10.14
CA LEU A 79 -13.04 -15.66 9.11
C LEU A 79 -12.03 -15.46 7.97
N ASP A 80 -12.34 -16.01 6.80
CA ASP A 80 -11.43 -15.95 5.65
C ASP A 80 -11.93 -14.95 4.60
N ASP A 81 -11.05 -14.05 4.14
CA ASP A 81 -11.30 -12.99 3.13
C ASP A 81 -12.49 -12.11 3.53
N ALA A 82 -12.38 -11.43 4.67
CA ALA A 82 -13.49 -10.74 5.34
C ALA A 82 -14.18 -9.66 4.47
N GLU A 83 -13.47 -9.08 3.50
CA GLU A 83 -13.96 -8.10 2.54
C GLU A 83 -15.10 -8.64 1.68
N VAL A 84 -15.14 -9.96 1.43
CA VAL A 84 -16.17 -10.59 0.60
C VAL A 84 -17.57 -10.38 1.19
N PHE A 85 -17.66 -10.14 2.50
CA PHE A 85 -18.93 -9.84 3.17
C PHE A 85 -19.31 -8.35 3.14
N GLY A 86 -18.40 -7.47 2.72
CA GLY A 86 -18.58 -6.02 2.69
C GLY A 86 -18.11 -5.31 3.97
N ALA A 87 -17.84 -4.00 3.87
CA ALA A 87 -17.25 -3.19 4.95
C ALA A 87 -18.07 -3.19 6.25
N GLY A 88 -19.41 -3.18 6.15
CA GLY A 88 -20.30 -3.27 7.31
C GLY A 88 -20.26 -4.63 8.03
N SER A 89 -19.89 -5.69 7.31
CA SER A 89 -19.85 -7.04 7.85
C SER A 89 -18.59 -7.34 8.65
N ILE A 90 -17.47 -6.69 8.34
CA ILE A 90 -16.27 -6.76 9.20
C ILE A 90 -16.61 -6.23 10.60
N GLN A 91 -17.28 -5.08 10.69
CA GLN A 91 -17.73 -4.51 11.97
C GLN A 91 -18.74 -5.42 12.70
N ALA A 92 -19.63 -6.09 11.96
CA ALA A 92 -20.54 -7.07 12.54
C ALA A 92 -19.79 -8.30 13.08
N ALA A 93 -18.78 -8.78 12.36
CA ALA A 93 -17.96 -9.91 12.76
C ALA A 93 -17.12 -9.62 14.01
N LEU A 94 -16.59 -8.40 14.14
CA LEU A 94 -15.86 -7.94 15.33
C LEU A 94 -16.77 -7.85 16.58
N LYS A 95 -18.09 -7.78 16.41
CA LYS A 95 -19.06 -7.77 17.52
C LYS A 95 -19.50 -9.17 17.97
N LEU A 96 -19.11 -10.22 17.25
CA LEU A 96 -19.50 -11.59 17.61
C LEU A 96 -18.94 -11.97 18.99
N PRO A 97 -19.72 -12.57 19.89
CA PRO A 97 -19.28 -12.91 21.24
C PRO A 97 -18.35 -14.15 21.29
N ALA A 98 -17.70 -14.54 20.19
CA ALA A 98 -16.78 -15.68 20.16
C ALA A 98 -15.51 -15.40 20.99
N TRP A 99 -15.03 -16.40 21.72
CA TRP A 99 -13.85 -16.28 22.59
C TRP A 99 -12.53 -16.03 21.82
N HIS A 100 -12.37 -16.69 20.68
CA HIS A 100 -11.19 -16.56 19.83
C HIS A 100 -11.59 -16.39 18.37
N ILE A 101 -11.08 -15.33 17.72
CA ILE A 101 -11.32 -15.03 16.31
C ILE A 101 -9.97 -14.86 15.62
N VAL A 102 -9.80 -15.55 14.49
CA VAL A 102 -8.71 -15.30 13.54
C VAL A 102 -9.36 -14.86 12.24
N MET A 103 -8.91 -13.73 11.70
CA MET A 103 -9.46 -13.13 10.49
C MET A 103 -8.34 -12.91 9.47
N SER A 104 -8.57 -13.31 8.22
CA SER A 104 -7.77 -12.86 7.08
C SER A 104 -8.53 -11.73 6.36
N THR A 105 -7.80 -10.70 5.97
CA THR A 105 -8.34 -9.43 5.48
C THR A 105 -7.27 -8.71 4.68
N ARG A 106 -7.70 -8.03 3.62
CA ARG A 106 -6.94 -7.09 2.80
C ARG A 106 -6.93 -5.68 3.40
N ASP A 107 -7.91 -5.36 4.24
CA ASP A 107 -7.96 -4.07 4.94
C ASP A 107 -6.92 -4.02 6.06
N SER A 108 -5.83 -3.32 5.78
CA SER A 108 -4.74 -3.11 6.75
C SER A 108 -4.98 -1.94 7.72
N ASN A 109 -6.13 -1.27 7.65
CA ASN A 109 -6.54 -0.19 8.56
C ASN A 109 -7.40 -0.66 9.73
N LEU A 110 -7.79 -1.94 9.76
CA LEU A 110 -8.64 -2.47 10.82
C LEU A 110 -8.05 -2.24 12.21
N ARG A 111 -8.88 -1.64 13.07
CA ARG A 111 -8.59 -1.46 14.49
C ARG A 111 -9.71 -2.10 15.30
N TRP A 112 -9.34 -2.91 16.27
CA TRP A 112 -10.26 -3.49 17.22
C TRP A 112 -9.95 -2.96 18.61
N THR A 113 -10.83 -2.11 19.14
CA THR A 113 -10.64 -1.42 20.42
C THR A 113 -11.22 -2.19 21.61
N ASP A 114 -12.19 -3.05 21.37
CA ASP A 114 -13.01 -3.63 22.43
C ASP A 114 -12.45 -4.95 22.98
N ARG A 115 -11.35 -5.46 22.39
CA ARG A 115 -10.72 -6.75 22.74
C ARG A 115 -9.22 -6.69 22.58
N GLU A 116 -8.54 -7.67 23.19
CA GLU A 116 -7.13 -7.93 22.88
C GLU A 116 -7.00 -8.28 21.40
N PHE A 117 -6.22 -7.48 20.67
CA PHE A 117 -6.08 -7.55 19.24
C PHE A 117 -4.61 -7.56 18.86
N ARG A 118 -4.25 -8.47 17.96
CA ARG A 118 -2.91 -8.58 17.39
C ARG A 118 -3.02 -8.62 15.87
N ASP A 119 -2.50 -7.57 15.24
CA ASP A 119 -2.26 -7.53 13.79
C ASP A 119 -1.00 -8.35 13.46
N VAL A 120 -1.11 -9.23 12.47
CA VAL A 120 0.01 -9.99 11.90
C VAL A 120 0.04 -9.75 10.41
N ARG A 121 0.99 -8.91 9.98
CA ARG A 121 1.22 -8.62 8.56
C ARG A 121 2.13 -9.69 7.96
N LEU A 122 1.67 -10.32 6.88
CA LEU A 122 2.47 -11.29 6.14
C LEU A 122 3.37 -10.55 5.14
N PRO A 123 4.70 -10.63 5.28
CA PRO A 123 5.59 -10.06 4.27
C PRO A 123 5.57 -10.92 2.99
N PRO A 124 6.10 -10.38 1.87
CA PRO A 124 6.45 -11.21 0.72
C PRO A 124 7.35 -12.37 1.15
N LEU A 125 7.28 -13.48 0.41
CA LEU A 125 8.13 -14.64 0.67
C LEU A 125 9.60 -14.26 0.49
N SER A 126 10.47 -14.87 1.31
CA SER A 126 11.90 -14.76 1.07
C SER A 126 12.27 -15.44 -0.26
N SER A 127 13.47 -15.15 -0.77
CA SER A 127 13.96 -15.80 -1.99
C SER A 127 14.03 -17.33 -1.80
N ASP A 128 14.51 -17.80 -0.64
CA ASP A 128 14.64 -19.24 -0.35
C ASP A 128 13.26 -19.91 -0.20
N ASP A 129 12.29 -19.25 0.43
CA ASP A 129 10.92 -19.77 0.53
C ASP A 129 10.24 -19.82 -0.85
N THR A 130 10.50 -18.83 -1.70
CA THR A 130 9.98 -18.79 -3.07
C THR A 130 10.57 -19.92 -3.91
N VAL A 131 11.88 -20.14 -3.81
CA VAL A 131 12.57 -21.29 -4.45
C VAL A 131 11.97 -22.60 -3.95
N SER A 132 11.71 -22.74 -2.65
CA SER A 132 11.09 -23.95 -2.09
C SER A 132 9.71 -24.25 -2.70
N ILE A 133 8.89 -23.22 -2.97
CA ILE A 133 7.60 -23.37 -3.68
C ILE A 133 7.83 -23.84 -5.13
N LEU A 134 8.82 -23.26 -5.82
CA LEU A 134 9.16 -23.63 -7.20
C LEU A 134 9.66 -25.08 -7.28
N GLU A 135 10.56 -25.48 -6.38
CA GLU A 135 11.08 -26.86 -6.28
C GLU A 135 9.96 -27.87 -5.99
N ASN A 136 9.02 -27.51 -5.10
CA ASN A 136 7.85 -28.35 -4.85
C ASN A 136 6.97 -28.50 -6.10
N SER A 137 6.82 -27.46 -6.92
CA SER A 137 6.14 -27.58 -8.21
C SER A 137 6.89 -28.52 -9.16
N LEU A 138 8.22 -28.47 -9.20
CA LEU A 138 9.05 -29.38 -9.99
C LEU A 138 8.93 -30.84 -9.54
N SER A 139 8.82 -31.09 -8.24
CA SER A 139 8.74 -32.46 -7.68
C SER A 139 7.55 -33.29 -8.19
N ASN A 140 6.54 -32.63 -8.76
CA ASN A 140 5.35 -33.25 -9.32
C ASN A 140 5.43 -33.49 -10.84
N LEU A 141 6.53 -33.09 -11.48
CA LEU A 141 6.73 -33.21 -12.93
C LEU A 141 7.24 -34.58 -13.35
N GLN A 142 7.03 -34.91 -14.62
CA GLN A 142 7.58 -36.11 -15.23
C GLN A 142 9.10 -36.00 -15.45
N PRO A 143 9.83 -37.13 -15.51
CA PRO A 143 11.29 -37.11 -15.66
C PRO A 143 11.80 -36.38 -16.91
N ASP A 144 11.06 -36.41 -18.01
CA ASP A 144 11.35 -35.71 -19.26
C ASP A 144 11.18 -34.19 -19.14
N GLU A 145 10.18 -33.73 -18.40
CA GLU A 145 9.95 -32.31 -18.09
C GLU A 145 11.03 -31.75 -17.15
N LEU A 146 11.49 -32.57 -16.19
CA LEU A 146 12.56 -32.19 -15.25
C LEU A 146 13.89 -31.87 -15.94
N VAL A 147 14.16 -32.47 -17.11
CA VAL A 147 15.40 -32.20 -17.89
C VAL A 147 15.48 -30.73 -18.29
N LEU A 148 14.34 -30.07 -18.53
CA LEU A 148 14.26 -28.64 -18.88
C LEU A 148 14.79 -27.74 -17.75
N PHE A 149 14.71 -28.23 -16.50
CA PHE A 149 15.08 -27.48 -15.30
C PHE A 149 16.42 -27.91 -14.69
N GLY A 150 16.98 -29.06 -15.11
CA GLY A 150 18.10 -29.76 -14.46
C GLY A 150 19.45 -29.02 -14.40
N LYS A 151 19.53 -27.78 -14.89
CA LYS A 151 20.72 -26.88 -14.81
C LYS A 151 20.38 -25.41 -14.55
N GLN A 152 19.10 -25.07 -14.39
CA GLN A 152 18.65 -23.68 -14.41
C GLN A 152 18.47 -23.12 -12.99
N ASP A 153 18.79 -21.83 -12.82
CA ASP A 153 18.73 -21.16 -11.53
C ASP A 153 17.30 -20.69 -11.22
N LEU A 154 16.59 -21.45 -10.38
CA LEU A 154 15.28 -21.06 -9.86
C LEU A 154 15.32 -19.74 -9.07
N ARG A 155 16.50 -19.28 -8.62
CA ARG A 155 16.62 -17.97 -7.96
C ARG A 155 16.32 -16.83 -8.91
N SER A 156 16.61 -16.98 -10.21
CA SER A 156 16.25 -15.96 -11.21
C SER A 156 14.73 -15.84 -11.36
N LEU A 157 13.99 -16.96 -11.34
CA LEU A 157 12.52 -16.93 -11.27
C LEU A 157 12.03 -16.30 -9.96
N ALA A 158 12.59 -16.71 -8.83
CA ALA A 158 12.19 -16.20 -7.53
C ALA A 158 12.42 -14.67 -7.43
N HIS A 159 13.49 -14.17 -8.06
CA HIS A 159 13.80 -12.74 -8.12
C HIS A 159 12.70 -11.94 -8.81
N VAL A 160 12.32 -12.33 -10.03
CA VAL A 160 11.33 -11.58 -10.85
C VAL A 160 9.89 -11.74 -10.36
N ILE A 161 9.61 -12.78 -9.57
CA ILE A 161 8.30 -13.00 -8.94
C ILE A 161 8.14 -12.18 -7.66
N HIS A 162 9.24 -11.64 -7.12
CA HIS A 162 9.26 -10.76 -5.95
C HIS A 162 8.58 -11.35 -4.70
N GLY A 163 8.65 -12.67 -4.53
CA GLY A 163 8.08 -13.35 -3.36
C GLY A 163 6.56 -13.45 -3.33
N HIS A 164 5.87 -13.22 -4.45
CA HIS A 164 4.41 -13.35 -4.53
C HIS A 164 3.98 -14.83 -4.60
N PRO A 165 3.26 -15.39 -3.60
CA PRO A 165 3.00 -16.83 -3.53
C PRO A 165 2.21 -17.38 -4.73
N LEU A 166 1.19 -16.66 -5.21
CA LEU A 166 0.38 -17.09 -6.35
C LEU A 166 1.17 -17.05 -7.66
N ALA A 167 2.10 -16.10 -7.81
CA ALA A 167 2.93 -16.02 -9.00
C ALA A 167 3.95 -17.16 -9.01
N ALA A 168 4.53 -17.51 -7.85
CA ALA A 168 5.40 -18.67 -7.69
C ALA A 168 4.69 -19.98 -8.03
N GLN A 169 3.43 -20.14 -7.62
CA GLN A 169 2.61 -21.31 -7.96
C GLN A 169 2.27 -21.39 -9.45
N ASN A 170 2.10 -20.26 -10.12
CA ASN A 170 1.75 -20.21 -11.53
C ASN A 170 2.97 -20.28 -12.46
N ALA A 171 4.18 -19.97 -11.97
CA ALA A 171 5.38 -19.87 -12.80
C ALA A 171 5.74 -21.17 -13.51
N VAL A 172 6.00 -22.26 -12.78
CA VAL A 172 6.42 -23.54 -13.39
C VAL A 172 5.39 -24.07 -14.40
N PRO A 173 4.08 -24.13 -14.08
CA PRO A 173 3.08 -24.55 -15.06
C PRO A 173 3.03 -23.62 -16.29
N PHE A 174 3.19 -22.32 -16.12
CA PHE A 174 3.27 -21.38 -17.25
C PHE A 174 4.47 -21.67 -18.16
N LEU A 175 5.63 -21.99 -17.58
CA LEU A 175 6.83 -22.35 -18.35
C LEU A 175 6.57 -23.57 -19.24
N LEU A 176 5.91 -24.60 -18.70
CA LEU A 176 5.58 -25.82 -19.43
C LEU A 176 4.52 -25.60 -20.52
N ASP A 177 3.52 -24.78 -20.25
CA ASP A 177 2.42 -24.56 -21.19
C ASP A 177 2.79 -23.59 -22.33
N TYR A 178 3.60 -22.57 -22.04
CA TYR A 178 3.85 -21.47 -22.98
C TYR A 178 5.30 -21.35 -23.45
N LEU A 179 6.27 -21.78 -22.64
CA LEU A 179 7.69 -21.52 -22.91
C LEU A 179 8.53 -22.80 -23.11
N ILE A 180 7.89 -23.97 -23.19
CA ILE A 180 8.58 -25.27 -23.28
C ILE A 180 9.41 -25.45 -24.55
N THR A 181 9.08 -24.73 -25.62
CA THR A 181 9.79 -24.80 -26.90
C THR A 181 11.08 -23.99 -26.93
N PHE A 182 11.33 -23.16 -25.91
CA PHE A 182 12.56 -22.37 -25.82
C PHE A 182 13.69 -23.20 -25.20
N ASP A 183 14.93 -22.98 -25.66
CA ASP A 183 16.12 -23.65 -25.13
C ASP A 183 16.31 -23.39 -23.62
N ASN A 184 15.86 -22.21 -23.15
CA ASN A 184 15.89 -21.82 -21.74
C ASN A 184 14.57 -21.13 -21.33
N PRO A 185 13.56 -21.91 -20.90
CA PRO A 185 12.25 -21.38 -20.53
C PRO A 185 12.32 -20.38 -19.37
N ILE A 186 13.22 -20.58 -18.41
CA ILE A 186 13.39 -19.68 -17.26
C ILE A 186 13.91 -18.31 -17.71
N GLN A 187 14.93 -18.29 -18.56
CA GLN A 187 15.48 -17.04 -19.07
C GLN A 187 14.46 -16.29 -19.92
N GLU A 188 13.68 -17.02 -20.72
CA GLU A 188 12.61 -16.40 -21.52
C GLU A 188 11.52 -15.80 -20.63
N PHE A 189 11.14 -16.47 -19.55
CA PHE A 189 10.21 -15.93 -18.57
C PHE A 189 10.74 -14.67 -17.88
N VAL A 190 12.00 -14.68 -17.44
CA VAL A 190 12.66 -13.51 -16.87
C VAL A 190 12.65 -12.35 -17.87
N ARG A 191 12.97 -12.62 -19.14
CA ARG A 191 12.86 -11.63 -20.22
C ARG A 191 11.44 -11.09 -20.33
N THR A 192 10.42 -11.94 -20.31
CA THR A 192 9.01 -11.53 -20.39
C THR A 192 8.61 -10.61 -19.23
N ILE A 193 9.01 -10.92 -18.00
CA ILE A 193 8.64 -10.12 -16.83
C ILE A 193 9.36 -8.77 -16.80
N GLU A 194 10.65 -8.73 -17.16
CA GLU A 194 11.47 -7.52 -17.04
C GLU A 194 11.39 -6.61 -18.27
N ASN A 195 11.34 -7.20 -19.47
CA ASN A 195 11.49 -6.51 -20.75
C ASN A 195 10.50 -7.01 -21.82
N GLY A 196 9.50 -7.80 -21.45
CA GLY A 196 8.52 -8.32 -22.38
C GLY A 196 7.56 -7.26 -22.89
N THR A 197 6.84 -7.58 -23.97
CA THR A 197 5.71 -6.76 -24.38
C THR A 197 4.59 -6.86 -23.35
N MET A 198 3.69 -5.89 -23.38
CA MET A 198 2.59 -5.83 -22.43
C MET A 198 1.59 -6.95 -22.68
N GLU A 199 1.48 -7.39 -23.92
CA GLU A 199 0.71 -8.55 -24.35
C GLU A 199 1.32 -9.82 -23.75
N GLU A 200 2.63 -10.03 -23.90
CA GLU A 200 3.34 -11.18 -23.30
C GLU A 200 3.15 -11.22 -21.78
N LEU A 201 3.35 -10.08 -21.11
CA LEU A 201 3.17 -9.95 -19.67
C LEU A 201 1.71 -10.23 -19.25
N LYS A 202 0.74 -9.73 -20.02
CA LYS A 202 -0.69 -9.96 -19.77
C LYS A 202 -1.06 -11.43 -19.88
N VAL A 203 -0.46 -12.19 -20.80
CA VAL A 203 -0.69 -13.65 -20.88
C VAL A 203 -0.33 -14.32 -19.56
N PHE A 204 0.84 -14.00 -18.99
CA PHE A 204 1.23 -14.55 -17.68
C PHE A 204 0.28 -14.12 -16.55
N PHE A 205 -0.10 -12.84 -16.51
CA PHE A 205 -1.02 -12.34 -15.48
C PHE A 205 -2.38 -13.04 -15.54
N GLN A 206 -2.87 -13.38 -16.74
CA GLN A 206 -4.15 -14.06 -16.96
C GLN A 206 -4.06 -15.59 -16.82
N PHE A 207 -2.85 -16.15 -16.81
CA PHE A 207 -2.64 -17.59 -16.72
C PHE A 207 -3.14 -18.16 -15.39
N ARG A 208 -3.76 -19.36 -15.48
CA ARG A 208 -4.34 -20.09 -14.35
C ARG A 208 -3.78 -21.50 -14.32
N ALA A 209 -2.83 -21.78 -13.43
CA ALA A 209 -2.37 -23.14 -13.18
C ALA A 209 -3.44 -23.99 -12.45
N LYS A 210 -4.23 -23.34 -11.60
CA LYS A 210 -5.37 -23.94 -10.87
C LYS A 210 -6.59 -23.04 -11.06
N ASP A 211 -7.15 -22.52 -9.96
CA ASP A 211 -8.41 -21.77 -10.01
C ASP A 211 -8.25 -20.24 -10.02
N ARG A 212 -7.02 -19.72 -9.90
CA ARG A 212 -6.79 -18.27 -9.79
C ARG A 212 -5.59 -17.80 -10.61
N SER A 213 -5.76 -16.67 -11.29
CA SER A 213 -4.68 -15.91 -11.93
C SER A 213 -4.31 -14.68 -11.10
N LEU A 214 -3.16 -14.07 -11.39
CA LEU A 214 -2.79 -12.78 -10.80
C LEU A 214 -3.77 -11.68 -11.23
N TRP A 215 -4.22 -11.72 -12.48
CA TRP A 215 -5.20 -10.80 -13.03
C TRP A 215 -6.49 -10.84 -12.22
N ASP A 216 -7.03 -12.03 -11.97
CA ASP A 216 -8.27 -12.17 -11.20
C ASP A 216 -8.11 -11.64 -9.77
N ALA A 217 -6.97 -11.93 -9.13
CA ALA A 217 -6.68 -11.48 -7.77
C ALA A 217 -6.62 -9.95 -7.67
N PHE A 218 -5.82 -9.31 -8.53
CA PHE A 218 -5.66 -7.86 -8.52
C PHE A 218 -6.90 -7.13 -9.04
N ASN A 219 -7.58 -7.68 -10.06
CA ASN A 219 -8.80 -7.09 -10.59
C ASN A 219 -9.95 -7.16 -9.57
N ALA A 220 -10.04 -8.20 -8.74
CA ALA A 220 -11.01 -8.25 -7.66
C ALA A 220 -10.79 -7.10 -6.64
N SER A 221 -9.53 -6.82 -6.27
CA SER A 221 -9.19 -5.67 -5.43
C SER A 221 -9.51 -4.33 -6.12
N LEU A 222 -9.29 -4.22 -7.44
CA LEU A 222 -9.64 -3.02 -8.20
C LEU A 222 -11.16 -2.80 -8.29
N GLN A 223 -11.94 -3.87 -8.47
CA GLN A 223 -13.40 -3.80 -8.48
C GLN A 223 -13.95 -3.33 -7.13
N GLN A 224 -13.36 -3.81 -6.02
CA GLN A 224 -13.72 -3.35 -4.68
C GLN A 224 -13.48 -1.84 -4.52
N LEU A 225 -12.33 -1.34 -4.99
CA LEU A 225 -12.00 0.08 -4.96
C LEU A 225 -13.02 0.94 -5.72
N GLN A 226 -13.54 0.45 -6.85
CA GLN A 226 -14.50 1.17 -7.69
C GLN A 226 -15.86 1.44 -7.01
N HIS A 227 -16.16 0.73 -5.91
CA HIS A 227 -17.39 0.92 -5.14
C HIS A 227 -17.30 2.02 -4.06
N GLU A 228 -16.14 2.64 -3.87
CA GLU A 228 -15.93 3.71 -2.87
C GLU A 228 -16.17 5.12 -3.44
N GLU A 229 -16.50 6.09 -2.58
CA GLU A 229 -16.58 7.51 -2.96
C GLU A 229 -15.19 8.03 -3.39
N GLU A 230 -15.12 8.76 -4.51
CA GLU A 230 -13.86 9.23 -5.14
C GLU A 230 -12.93 8.12 -5.69
N SER A 231 -13.44 6.90 -5.89
CA SER A 231 -12.70 5.77 -6.46
C SER A 231 -11.96 6.09 -7.78
N ASP A 232 -12.54 6.91 -8.64
CA ASP A 232 -11.92 7.36 -9.89
C ASP A 232 -10.53 7.99 -9.70
N LYS A 233 -10.33 8.73 -8.60
CA LYS A 233 -9.05 9.39 -8.32
C LYS A 233 -8.03 8.40 -7.78
N ALA A 234 -8.45 7.43 -6.97
CA ALA A 234 -7.58 6.36 -6.48
C ALA A 234 -7.15 5.43 -7.63
N VAL A 235 -8.05 5.10 -8.56
CA VAL A 235 -7.74 4.34 -9.77
C VAL A 235 -6.76 5.12 -10.66
N LYS A 236 -6.98 6.43 -10.86
CA LYS A 236 -6.03 7.28 -11.59
C LYS A 236 -4.67 7.31 -10.92
N LEU A 237 -4.61 7.41 -9.59
CA LEU A 237 -3.36 7.36 -8.84
C LEU A 237 -2.66 6.01 -9.09
N LEU A 238 -3.36 4.89 -8.95
CA LEU A 238 -2.82 3.55 -9.24
C LEU A 238 -2.20 3.48 -10.64
N GLN A 239 -2.86 4.04 -11.65
CA GLN A 239 -2.36 4.09 -13.03
C GLN A 239 -1.13 4.98 -13.23
N LEU A 240 -0.89 5.95 -12.34
CA LEU A 240 0.26 6.85 -12.39
C LEU A 240 1.48 6.30 -11.64
N LEU A 241 1.25 5.51 -10.58
CA LEU A 241 2.31 4.96 -9.71
C LEU A 241 3.46 4.27 -10.45
N PRO A 242 3.25 3.50 -11.54
CA PRO A 242 4.35 2.85 -12.25
C PRO A 242 5.38 3.84 -12.82
N TYR A 243 4.97 5.08 -13.12
CA TYR A 243 5.82 6.13 -13.67
C TYR A 243 6.51 6.97 -12.59
N LEU A 244 6.25 6.67 -11.32
CA LEU A 244 6.68 7.42 -10.16
C LEU A 244 7.65 6.58 -9.31
N ARG A 245 8.84 7.12 -9.02
CA ARG A 245 9.76 6.48 -8.07
C ARG A 245 9.18 6.47 -6.63
N ASN A 246 9.08 5.28 -6.03
CA ASN A 246 8.45 5.01 -4.72
C ASN A 246 8.96 5.83 -3.51
N GLU A 247 10.19 6.35 -3.56
CA GLU A 247 10.88 6.91 -2.38
C GLU A 247 10.71 8.42 -2.18
N MET A 248 10.21 9.16 -3.19
CA MET A 248 10.34 10.62 -3.23
C MET A 248 9.10 11.43 -3.60
N VAL A 249 8.04 10.83 -4.15
CA VAL A 249 6.81 11.53 -4.59
C VAL A 249 6.07 12.26 -3.47
N LEU A 250 6.32 11.88 -2.21
CA LEU A 250 5.48 12.23 -1.08
C LEU A 250 5.99 13.40 -0.21
N ARG A 251 6.95 14.20 -0.70
CA ARG A 251 7.53 15.27 0.15
C ARG A 251 6.69 16.55 0.23
N SER A 252 5.94 16.92 -0.82
CA SER A 252 5.18 18.19 -0.88
C SER A 252 3.66 18.06 -0.89
N GLU A 253 3.08 16.96 -1.41
CA GLU A 253 1.63 16.83 -1.67
C GLU A 253 0.95 15.66 -0.94
N TYR A 254 1.67 15.05 0.02
CA TYR A 254 1.28 13.83 0.73
C TYR A 254 -0.15 13.81 1.28
N LEU A 255 -0.70 14.97 1.66
CA LEU A 255 -1.98 15.07 2.37
C LEU A 255 -3.19 15.09 1.44
N GLN A 256 -3.03 15.47 0.16
CA GLN A 256 -4.11 15.30 -0.83
C GLN A 256 -4.10 13.89 -1.41
N LEU A 257 -2.90 13.30 -1.56
CA LEU A 257 -2.74 11.91 -2.00
C LEU A 257 -3.03 10.90 -0.89
N SER A 258 -2.96 11.28 0.40
CA SER A 258 -3.14 10.34 1.51
C SER A 258 -4.50 9.67 1.49
N LYS A 259 -5.57 10.40 1.17
CA LYS A 259 -6.92 9.81 1.04
C LYS A 259 -6.97 8.73 -0.04
N TYR A 260 -6.35 8.98 -1.20
CA TYR A 260 -6.33 8.01 -2.30
C TYR A 260 -5.39 6.82 -2.02
N LEU A 261 -4.28 7.07 -1.33
CA LEU A 261 -3.38 6.02 -0.87
C LEU A 261 -4.03 5.16 0.23
N GLU A 262 -4.88 5.75 1.07
CA GLU A 262 -5.69 5.04 2.06
C GLU A 262 -6.69 4.10 1.36
N SER A 263 -7.44 4.56 0.36
CA SER A 263 -8.32 3.69 -0.43
C SER A 263 -7.55 2.55 -1.12
N LEU A 264 -6.37 2.82 -1.70
CA LEU A 264 -5.53 1.76 -2.28
C LEU A 264 -5.03 0.74 -1.25
N ARG A 265 -4.85 1.18 0.00
CA ARG A 265 -4.44 0.35 1.12
C ARG A 265 -5.57 -0.54 1.65
N GLU A 266 -6.81 -0.06 1.61
CA GLU A 266 -8.00 -0.81 2.02
C GLU A 266 -8.23 -2.05 1.14
N VAL A 267 -7.81 -1.97 -0.13
CA VAL A 267 -7.90 -3.09 -1.09
C VAL A 267 -6.59 -3.87 -1.28
N SER A 268 -5.59 -3.66 -0.41
CA SER A 268 -4.26 -4.31 -0.47
C SER A 268 -3.48 -4.10 -1.79
N LEU A 269 -3.75 -3.03 -2.54
CA LEU A 269 -2.93 -2.65 -3.71
C LEU A 269 -1.69 -1.84 -3.30
N TYR A 270 -1.59 -1.48 -2.02
CA TYR A 270 -0.49 -0.72 -1.44
C TYR A 270 -0.30 -1.11 0.04
N ILE A 271 0.95 -1.22 0.49
CA ILE A 271 1.30 -1.46 1.90
C ILE A 271 2.11 -0.27 2.41
N THR A 272 1.76 0.24 3.60
CA THR A 272 2.61 1.24 4.28
C THR A 272 3.73 0.52 5.03
N SER A 273 4.99 0.90 4.74
CA SER A 273 6.13 0.52 5.59
C SER A 273 5.88 0.99 7.02
N SER A 274 6.05 0.10 7.99
CA SER A 274 5.78 0.32 9.41
C SER A 274 6.71 1.34 10.08
N SER A 275 7.74 1.83 9.38
CA SER A 275 8.58 2.90 9.93
C SER A 275 7.92 4.26 9.70
N ARG A 276 7.49 4.91 10.80
CA ARG A 276 7.03 6.32 10.80
C ARG A 276 8.06 7.32 10.22
N ARG A 277 9.26 6.85 9.87
CA ARG A 277 10.40 7.63 9.37
C ARG A 277 10.61 7.47 7.85
N SER A 278 10.19 6.36 7.25
CA SER A 278 10.25 6.18 5.80
C SER A 278 8.92 6.61 5.18
N ARG A 279 8.95 7.66 4.34
CA ARG A 279 7.81 8.08 3.51
C ARG A 279 7.82 7.37 2.14
N SER A 280 8.36 6.15 2.07
CA SER A 280 8.39 5.35 0.85
C SER A 280 7.07 4.61 0.66
N LEU A 281 6.52 4.64 -0.55
CA LEU A 281 5.42 3.77 -0.92
C LEU A 281 5.96 2.33 -1.10
N ASP A 282 5.50 1.38 -0.30
CA ASP A 282 5.81 -0.04 -0.48
C ASP A 282 4.70 -0.71 -1.31
N ILE A 283 4.88 -0.70 -2.63
CA ILE A 283 3.96 -1.31 -3.59
C ILE A 283 4.67 -2.50 -4.21
N HIS A 284 4.01 -3.65 -4.18
CA HIS A 284 4.54 -4.87 -4.77
C HIS A 284 4.80 -4.66 -6.28
N PRO A 285 5.98 -5.05 -6.82
CA PRO A 285 6.30 -4.80 -8.23
C PRO A 285 5.29 -5.36 -9.22
N LEU A 286 4.75 -6.56 -8.96
CA LEU A 286 3.68 -7.15 -9.78
C LEU A 286 2.37 -6.33 -9.77
N VAL A 287 2.09 -5.54 -8.72
CA VAL A 287 0.94 -4.63 -8.70
C VAL A 287 1.21 -3.40 -9.57
N LEU A 288 2.46 -2.90 -9.61
CA LEU A 288 2.84 -1.82 -10.54
C LEU A 288 2.74 -2.30 -12.00
N GLN A 289 3.20 -3.52 -12.29
CA GLN A 289 3.02 -4.13 -13.60
C GLN A 289 1.54 -4.29 -13.95
N PHE A 290 0.71 -4.80 -13.03
CA PHE A 290 -0.74 -4.84 -13.22
C PHE A 290 -1.31 -3.47 -13.57
N ALA A 291 -0.93 -2.42 -12.84
CA ALA A 291 -1.39 -1.07 -13.08
C ALA A 291 -1.01 -0.54 -14.48
N GLN A 292 0.16 -0.93 -15.02
CA GLN A 292 0.54 -0.63 -16.40
C GLN A 292 -0.34 -1.34 -17.43
N LEU A 293 -0.81 -2.55 -17.12
CA LEU A 293 -1.69 -3.35 -17.97
C LEU A 293 -3.16 -2.86 -17.98
N LEU A 294 -3.54 -2.00 -17.04
CA LEU A 294 -4.89 -1.40 -16.99
C LEU A 294 -5.13 -0.38 -18.11
N LEU A 295 -4.06 0.20 -18.67
CA LEU A 295 -4.14 1.21 -19.72
C LEU A 295 -3.83 0.60 -21.08
N SER A 296 -4.61 0.95 -22.10
CA SER A 296 -4.25 0.67 -23.49
C SER A 296 -3.01 1.47 -23.90
N GLU A 297 -2.33 1.07 -24.98
CA GLU A 297 -1.15 1.78 -25.46
C GLU A 297 -1.47 3.25 -25.78
N GLU A 298 -2.63 3.51 -26.39
CA GLU A 298 -3.13 4.85 -26.73
C GLU A 298 -3.41 5.69 -25.48
N ALA A 299 -3.89 5.07 -24.39
CA ALA A 299 -4.18 5.76 -23.14
C ALA A 299 -2.91 6.03 -22.31
N ARG A 300 -1.84 5.24 -22.48
CA ARG A 300 -0.58 5.41 -21.74
C ARG A 300 0.21 6.64 -22.17
N LYS A 301 0.33 6.89 -23.48
CA LYS A 301 1.14 8.00 -24.01
C LYS A 301 0.71 9.37 -23.43
N PRO A 302 -0.60 9.71 -23.38
CA PRO A 302 -1.06 10.92 -22.69
C PRO A 302 -0.69 10.96 -21.20
N ARG A 303 -0.79 9.83 -20.48
CA ARG A 303 -0.46 9.79 -19.05
C ARG A 303 1.01 10.04 -18.76
N ILE A 304 1.89 9.40 -19.53
CA ILE A 304 3.33 9.62 -19.45
C ILE A 304 3.64 11.09 -19.75
N LYS A 305 3.01 11.64 -20.80
CA LYS A 305 3.14 13.07 -21.14
C LYS A 305 2.75 13.97 -19.98
N ASP A 306 1.60 13.72 -19.36
CA ASP A 306 1.12 14.51 -18.22
C ASP A 306 2.11 14.46 -17.04
N VAL A 307 2.63 13.27 -16.72
CA VAL A 307 3.62 13.09 -15.64
C VAL A 307 4.91 13.88 -15.93
N LEU A 308 5.45 13.77 -17.15
CA LEU A 308 6.66 14.48 -17.54
C LEU A 308 6.46 16.00 -17.57
N GLN A 309 5.28 16.47 -17.97
CA GLN A 309 4.91 17.88 -17.95
C GLN A 309 4.88 18.43 -16.51
N VAL A 310 4.24 17.71 -15.59
CA VAL A 310 4.21 18.08 -14.16
C VAL A 310 5.63 18.14 -13.58
N PHE A 311 6.50 17.19 -13.93
CA PHE A 311 7.90 17.24 -13.51
C PHE A 311 8.65 18.43 -14.07
N TYR A 312 8.45 18.79 -15.34
CA TYR A 312 9.07 19.96 -15.95
C TYR A 312 8.64 21.26 -15.26
N GLU A 313 7.33 21.42 -15.03
CA GLU A 313 6.79 22.60 -14.33
C GLU A 313 7.31 22.71 -12.90
N SER A 314 7.35 21.57 -12.19
CA SER A 314 7.92 21.49 -10.85
C SER A 314 9.42 21.80 -10.83
N TYR A 315 10.15 21.39 -11.87
CA TYR A 315 11.59 21.63 -12.01
C TYR A 315 11.90 23.13 -12.17
N GLY A 316 11.06 23.85 -12.92
CA GLY A 316 11.20 25.30 -13.11
C GLY A 316 10.89 26.15 -11.87
N GLN A 317 10.06 25.64 -10.96
CA GLN A 317 9.61 26.37 -9.77
C GLN A 317 10.50 26.20 -8.53
N GLN A 318 11.36 25.19 -8.48
CA GLN A 318 12.17 24.90 -7.29
C GLN A 318 13.62 25.40 -7.43
N ALA A 319 14.13 26.08 -6.39
CA ALA A 319 15.56 26.38 -6.26
C ALA A 319 16.41 25.09 -6.22
N ASN A 320 17.71 25.18 -6.51
CA ASN A 320 18.66 24.07 -6.76
C ASN A 320 18.45 22.75 -5.96
N ASP A 321 18.00 22.81 -4.70
CA ASP A 321 17.69 21.62 -3.88
C ASP A 321 16.51 20.76 -4.42
N GLY A 322 15.54 21.36 -5.10
CA GLY A 322 14.37 20.65 -5.65
C GLY A 322 14.69 19.80 -6.89
N GLN A 323 15.72 20.18 -7.63
CA GLN A 323 16.18 19.45 -8.81
C GLN A 323 16.68 18.04 -8.45
N GLN A 324 17.32 17.89 -7.28
CA GLN A 324 17.78 16.60 -6.76
C GLN A 324 16.64 15.61 -6.52
N HIS A 325 15.40 16.10 -6.36
CA HIS A 325 14.24 15.26 -6.10
C HIS A 325 13.48 14.89 -7.38
N ILE A 326 13.44 15.76 -8.38
CA ILE A 326 12.66 15.54 -9.60
C ILE A 326 13.41 14.67 -10.62
N VAL A 327 14.72 14.89 -10.78
CA VAL A 327 15.53 14.17 -11.78
C VAL A 327 15.45 12.64 -11.64
N PRO A 328 15.49 12.05 -10.43
CA PRO A 328 15.31 10.61 -10.27
C PRO A 328 13.95 10.08 -10.73
N HIS A 329 12.86 10.85 -10.56
CA HIS A 329 11.54 10.45 -11.06
C HIS A 329 11.48 10.51 -12.59
N VAL A 330 12.06 11.55 -13.19
CA VAL A 330 12.15 11.68 -14.65
C VAL A 330 12.94 10.51 -15.24
N LYS A 331 14.10 10.16 -14.65
CA LYS A 331 14.90 9.00 -15.08
C LYS A 331 14.11 7.70 -14.98
N HIS A 332 13.40 7.48 -13.87
CA HIS A 332 12.53 6.31 -13.70
C HIS A 332 11.43 6.27 -14.75
N CYS A 333 10.71 7.38 -14.97
CA CYS A 333 9.67 7.48 -15.99
C CYS A 333 10.22 7.18 -17.39
N LEU A 334 11.40 7.71 -17.75
CA LEU A 334 12.06 7.43 -19.01
C LEU A 334 12.50 5.96 -19.15
N SER A 335 12.95 5.32 -18.07
CA SER A 335 13.26 3.89 -18.05
C SER A 335 12.01 3.06 -18.35
N VAL A 336 10.88 3.39 -17.71
CA VAL A 336 9.59 2.74 -17.98
C VAL A 336 9.14 2.98 -19.42
N CYS A 337 9.34 4.19 -19.96
CA CYS A 337 9.06 4.49 -21.37
C CYS A 337 9.89 3.61 -22.32
N ALA A 338 11.17 3.42 -22.02
CA ALA A 338 12.06 2.56 -22.80
C ALA A 338 11.59 1.10 -22.79
N GLN A 339 11.20 0.57 -21.62
CA GLN A 339 10.61 -0.78 -21.49
C GLN A 339 9.32 -0.92 -22.31
N LEU A 340 8.50 0.13 -22.35
CA LEU A 340 7.27 0.19 -23.14
C LEU A 340 7.51 0.48 -24.64
N ASN A 341 8.75 0.45 -25.13
CA ASN A 341 9.14 0.84 -26.49
C ASN A 341 8.59 2.23 -26.92
N THR A 342 8.34 3.10 -25.95
CA THR A 342 7.79 4.44 -26.17
C THR A 342 8.93 5.45 -26.08
N LEU A 343 9.43 5.90 -27.24
CA LEU A 343 10.46 6.93 -27.25
C LEU A 343 9.87 8.28 -26.81
N PRO A 344 10.58 9.10 -26.01
CA PRO A 344 10.08 10.40 -25.57
C PRO A 344 9.68 11.32 -26.72
N LYS A 345 10.36 11.22 -27.86
CA LYS A 345 10.05 11.95 -29.10
C LYS A 345 8.66 11.62 -29.68
N ASN A 346 8.11 10.43 -29.35
CA ASN A 346 6.81 9.97 -29.82
C ASN A 346 5.65 10.41 -28.90
N LEU A 347 5.95 11.11 -27.79
CA LEU A 347 4.95 11.54 -26.81
C LEU A 347 4.29 12.89 -27.16
N ASN A 348 4.68 13.53 -28.27
CA ASN A 348 4.21 14.87 -28.66
C ASN A 348 4.31 15.89 -27.50
N LEU A 349 5.47 15.89 -26.83
CA LEU A 349 5.80 16.83 -25.76
C LEU A 349 6.04 18.23 -26.34
N PRO A 350 5.76 19.32 -25.58
CA PRO A 350 6.21 20.64 -25.97
C PRO A 350 7.73 20.68 -26.18
N ASP A 351 8.20 21.46 -27.16
CA ASP A 351 9.62 21.51 -27.55
C ASP A 351 10.55 21.82 -26.36
N GLU A 352 10.10 22.68 -25.46
CA GLU A 352 10.85 23.05 -24.24
C GLU A 352 11.05 21.85 -23.30
N VAL A 353 10.00 21.04 -23.11
CA VAL A 353 10.05 19.83 -22.28
C VAL A 353 10.93 18.78 -22.94
N ALA A 354 10.80 18.59 -24.26
CA ALA A 354 11.63 17.66 -25.02
C ALA A 354 13.12 18.04 -24.98
N ALA A 355 13.44 19.33 -25.10
CA ALA A 355 14.80 19.85 -24.99
C ALA A 355 15.36 19.70 -23.56
N TRP A 356 14.53 19.90 -22.53
CA TRP A 356 14.89 19.64 -21.14
C TRP A 356 15.21 18.16 -20.88
N LEU A 357 14.35 17.24 -21.31
CA LEU A 357 14.59 15.79 -21.18
C LEU A 357 15.86 15.36 -21.89
N SER A 358 16.12 15.89 -23.08
CA SER A 358 17.34 15.59 -23.86
C SER A 358 18.60 16.02 -23.11
N ARG A 359 18.59 17.19 -22.46
CA ARG A 359 19.70 17.65 -21.61
C ARG A 359 19.93 16.75 -20.41
N LEU A 360 18.85 16.33 -19.73
CA LEU A 360 18.95 15.41 -18.60
C LEU A 360 19.49 14.04 -18.99
N TYR A 361 19.09 13.52 -20.16
CA TYR A 361 19.54 12.25 -20.70
C TYR A 361 21.04 12.28 -21.08
N GLN A 362 21.49 13.38 -21.70
CA GLN A 362 22.90 13.58 -22.04
C GLN A 362 23.77 13.74 -20.78
N ALA A 363 23.29 14.46 -19.77
CA ALA A 363 24.00 14.63 -18.50
C ALA A 363 24.14 13.31 -17.73
N SER A 364 23.19 12.37 -17.85
CA SER A 364 23.30 11.06 -17.21
C SER A 364 24.36 10.14 -17.83
N ILE A 365 24.61 10.25 -19.13
CA ILE A 365 25.62 9.42 -19.84
C ILE A 365 27.05 9.78 -19.40
N GLN A 366 27.26 10.95 -18.79
CA GLN A 366 28.58 11.38 -18.31
C GLN A 366 28.92 10.92 -16.88
N PHE A 367 28.03 10.23 -16.16
CA PHE A 367 28.18 9.93 -14.73
C PHE A 367 28.32 8.43 -14.37
N ASP A 368 28.49 7.53 -15.34
CA ASP A 368 28.60 6.07 -15.11
C ASP A 368 30.05 5.56 -14.89
N GLU A 369 31.00 6.41 -14.45
CA GLU A 369 32.25 5.92 -13.82
C GLU A 369 32.19 6.12 -12.29
N PRO A 370 32.31 5.06 -11.47
CA PRO A 370 32.26 5.17 -10.02
C PRO A 370 33.60 5.71 -9.49
N SER A 371 33.75 7.04 -9.47
CA SER A 371 34.82 7.70 -8.74
C SER A 371 34.46 7.79 -7.25
N SER A 372 35.19 7.05 -6.41
CA SER A 372 34.99 6.91 -4.97
C SER A 372 35.36 8.16 -4.13
N ASN A 373 35.19 9.37 -4.66
CA ASN A 373 35.62 10.62 -4.00
C ASN A 373 34.49 11.62 -3.69
N ASP A 374 33.24 11.38 -4.09
CA ASP A 374 32.14 12.33 -3.87
C ASP A 374 31.57 12.36 -2.45
N ASP A 375 31.96 11.42 -1.59
CA ASP A 375 31.53 11.38 -0.18
C ASP A 375 32.23 12.41 0.71
N ARG A 376 33.22 13.15 0.18
CA ARG A 376 34.02 14.11 0.95
C ARG A 376 33.63 15.56 0.68
N ILE A 377 33.22 15.90 -0.55
CA ILE A 377 32.83 17.26 -0.95
C ILE A 377 31.39 17.58 -0.49
N ALA A 378 30.50 16.58 -0.44
CA ALA A 378 29.15 16.74 0.11
C ALA A 378 29.12 16.97 1.63
N ARG A 379 30.22 16.70 2.35
CA ARG A 379 30.34 16.91 3.79
C ARG A 379 30.89 18.28 4.18
N GLU A 380 31.47 19.05 3.25
CA GLU A 380 32.07 20.37 3.55
C GLU A 380 31.20 21.57 3.14
N ILE A 381 30.06 21.36 2.48
CA ILE A 381 29.15 22.45 2.05
C ILE A 381 27.83 22.51 2.85
N VAL A 382 27.58 21.53 3.75
CA VAL A 382 26.33 21.46 4.54
C VAL A 382 26.39 22.23 5.87
N ASP A 383 27.48 22.93 6.17
CA ASP A 383 27.70 23.50 7.51
C ASP A 383 27.54 25.03 7.66
N THR A 384 26.99 25.73 6.65
CA THR A 384 26.83 27.20 6.73
C THR A 384 25.41 27.75 6.80
N SER A 385 24.36 26.93 6.98
CA SER A 385 23.05 27.46 7.41
C SER A 385 22.13 26.43 8.07
N ASN A 386 22.55 25.84 9.20
CA ASN A 386 21.72 24.91 10.00
C ASN A 386 21.25 25.50 11.35
N SER A 387 21.40 26.82 11.57
CA SER A 387 20.96 27.44 12.82
C SER A 387 19.44 27.36 13.00
N LEU A 388 18.95 26.68 14.04
CA LEU A 388 17.53 26.64 14.40
C LEU A 388 16.87 28.03 14.40
N THR A 389 17.62 29.06 14.80
CA THR A 389 17.18 30.46 14.81
C THR A 389 16.71 30.94 13.43
N TRP A 390 17.41 30.60 12.34
CA TRP A 390 16.98 31.03 11.00
C TRP A 390 15.69 30.34 10.60
N LYS A 391 15.52 29.05 10.96
CA LYS A 391 14.30 28.27 10.65
C LYS A 391 13.09 28.84 11.37
N VAL A 392 13.26 29.26 12.63
CA VAL A 392 12.22 29.94 13.40
C VAL A 392 11.84 31.26 12.75
N GLN A 393 12.82 32.08 12.35
CA GLN A 393 12.57 33.37 11.68
C GLN A 393 11.89 33.20 10.32
N ALA A 394 12.33 32.24 9.51
CA ALA A 394 11.74 31.93 8.21
C ALA A 394 10.30 31.43 8.34
N PHE A 395 10.04 30.53 9.29
CA PHE A 395 8.69 30.05 9.58
C PHE A 395 7.76 31.19 9.99
N LYS A 396 8.23 32.08 10.88
CA LYS A 396 7.48 33.26 11.31
C LYS A 396 7.12 34.18 10.15
N ALA A 397 8.12 34.55 9.33
CA ALA A 397 7.91 35.44 8.19
C ALA A 397 6.86 34.87 7.22
N LEU A 398 6.92 33.56 6.95
CA LEU A 398 5.93 32.87 6.12
C LEU A 398 4.52 32.93 6.72
N CYS A 399 4.36 32.69 8.03
CA CYS A 399 3.06 32.77 8.68
C CYS A 399 2.49 34.20 8.67
N GLU A 400 3.31 35.23 8.89
CA GLU A 400 2.88 36.62 8.84
C GLU A 400 2.47 37.05 7.43
N GLU A 401 3.22 36.63 6.41
CA GLU A 401 2.92 36.91 5.01
C GLU A 401 1.63 36.22 4.57
N ALA A 402 1.47 34.94 4.91
CA ALA A 402 0.27 34.17 4.61
C ALA A 402 -0.96 34.76 5.29
N HIS A 403 -0.85 35.13 6.58
CA HIS A 403 -1.96 35.68 7.34
C HIS A 403 -2.45 37.03 6.78
N LYS A 404 -1.52 37.91 6.35
CA LYS A 404 -1.87 39.19 5.72
C LYS A 404 -2.49 39.05 4.32
N SER A 405 -2.16 37.96 3.63
CA SER A 405 -2.50 37.78 2.21
C SER A 405 -3.76 36.95 2.01
N ILE A 406 -4.09 36.03 2.92
CA ILE A 406 -5.22 35.10 2.80
C ILE A 406 -6.57 35.81 2.64
N GLU A 407 -6.78 36.97 3.26
CA GLU A 407 -8.03 37.74 3.10
C GLU A 407 -8.17 38.40 1.72
N LYS A 408 -7.08 38.50 0.95
CA LYS A 408 -7.00 39.26 -0.31
C LYS A 408 -6.76 38.38 -1.54
N THR A 409 -6.49 37.09 -1.36
CA THR A 409 -6.14 36.16 -2.44
C THR A 409 -7.25 35.15 -2.71
N ASP A 410 -7.25 34.55 -3.90
CA ASP A 410 -8.17 33.45 -4.20
C ASP A 410 -7.87 32.19 -3.36
N ALA A 411 -8.83 31.26 -3.33
CA ALA A 411 -8.76 30.06 -2.51
C ALA A 411 -7.54 29.17 -2.83
N GLY A 412 -7.09 29.10 -4.08
CA GLY A 412 -5.94 28.28 -4.48
C GLY A 412 -4.62 28.88 -4.01
N GLN A 413 -4.47 30.20 -4.12
CA GLN A 413 -3.30 30.93 -3.59
C GLN A 413 -3.24 30.88 -2.06
N ALA A 414 -4.39 31.04 -1.39
CA ALA A 414 -4.51 30.88 0.06
C ALA A 414 -4.06 29.48 0.51
N GLN A 415 -4.52 28.42 -0.17
CA GLN A 415 -4.09 27.04 0.08
C GLN A 415 -2.58 26.85 -0.08
N HIS A 416 -2.00 27.39 -1.16
CA HIS A 416 -0.57 27.29 -1.43
C HIS A 416 0.29 27.98 -0.35
N MET A 417 -0.14 29.14 0.14
CA MET A 417 0.54 29.84 1.24
C MET A 417 0.50 29.03 2.54
N ILE A 418 -0.65 28.44 2.87
CA ILE A 418 -0.78 27.57 4.04
C ILE A 418 0.13 26.35 3.91
N ILE A 419 0.21 25.71 2.74
CA ILE A 419 1.12 24.57 2.48
C ILE A 419 2.57 24.96 2.80
N LYS A 420 3.03 26.14 2.35
CA LYS A 420 4.39 26.63 2.64
C LYS A 420 4.65 26.77 4.15
N CYS A 421 3.70 27.32 4.90
CA CYS A 421 3.80 27.41 6.36
C CYS A 421 3.89 26.02 7.01
N VAL A 422 3.09 25.05 6.55
CA VAL A 422 3.11 23.66 7.07
C VAL A 422 4.45 22.97 6.79
N VAL A 423 5.00 23.16 5.59
CA VAL A 423 6.32 22.60 5.22
C VAL A 423 7.42 23.20 6.10
N ALA A 424 7.41 24.52 6.29
CA ALA A 424 8.36 25.21 7.17
C ALA A 424 8.25 24.73 8.63
N PHE A 425 7.03 24.55 9.16
CA PHE A 425 6.79 23.98 10.49
C PHE A 425 7.37 22.57 10.63
N LYS A 426 7.14 21.68 9.64
CA LYS A 426 7.68 20.32 9.67
C LYS A 426 9.21 20.31 9.61
N GLY A 427 9.80 21.22 8.84
CA GLY A 427 11.25 21.44 8.81
C GLY A 427 11.81 21.88 10.16
N LEU A 428 11.11 22.78 10.86
CA LEU A 428 11.45 23.23 12.21
C LEU A 428 11.37 22.07 13.22
N LYS A 429 10.28 21.29 13.21
CA LYS A 429 10.09 20.12 14.08
C LYS A 429 11.14 19.03 13.86
N ALA A 430 11.60 18.84 12.62
CA ALA A 430 12.66 17.87 12.32
C ALA A 430 14.04 18.36 12.78
N ALA A 431 14.29 19.67 12.70
CA ALA A 431 15.52 20.29 13.20
C ALA A 431 15.59 20.23 14.73
N SER A 432 14.47 20.48 15.42
CA SER A 432 14.40 20.43 16.87
C SER A 432 14.64 19.02 17.44
N ALA A 433 14.26 17.97 16.72
CA ALA A 433 14.53 16.60 17.13
C ALA A 433 16.02 16.21 17.05
N LYS A 434 16.87 17.02 16.38
CA LYS A 434 18.30 16.74 16.17
C LYS A 434 19.22 17.54 17.10
N GLU A 435 18.79 18.68 17.62
CA GLU A 435 19.57 19.46 18.58
C GLU A 435 19.36 18.94 20.01
N ALA A 436 20.41 18.36 20.59
CA ALA A 436 20.42 17.87 21.97
C ALA A 436 20.45 19.00 23.02
N ASP A 437 20.69 20.24 22.60
CA ASP A 437 20.84 21.39 23.50
C ASP A 437 19.52 22.17 23.59
N HIS A 438 18.67 21.75 24.54
CA HIS A 438 17.33 22.29 24.75
C HIS A 438 17.31 23.72 25.32
N ARG A 439 18.48 24.35 25.55
CA ARG A 439 18.57 25.70 26.15
C ARG A 439 18.46 26.84 25.14
N ARG A 440 18.34 26.57 23.84
CA ARG A 440 18.30 27.60 22.77
C ARG A 440 16.91 28.09 22.35
N TRP A 441 15.85 27.72 23.06
CA TRP A 441 14.48 28.15 22.75
C TRP A 441 14.13 29.58 23.23
N GLU A 442 15.12 30.40 23.59
CA GLU A 442 14.93 31.79 24.10
C GLU A 442 14.10 32.70 23.16
N THR A 443 13.81 32.30 21.91
CA THR A 443 12.89 32.98 20.97
C THR A 443 11.40 32.55 21.08
N LEU A 444 11.02 31.83 22.15
CA LEU A 444 9.71 31.18 22.39
C LEU A 444 8.44 32.02 22.16
N PRO A 445 8.36 33.32 22.51
CA PRO A 445 7.10 34.08 22.34
C PRO A 445 6.69 34.19 20.86
N GLN A 446 7.65 34.43 19.98
CA GLN A 446 7.40 34.69 18.56
C GLN A 446 7.06 33.43 17.76
N LEU A 447 7.53 32.25 18.22
CA LEU A 447 7.14 30.97 17.65
C LEU A 447 5.71 30.61 18.03
N GLY A 448 5.28 30.94 19.26
CA GLY A 448 3.91 30.76 19.71
C GLY A 448 2.90 31.51 18.84
N ASP A 449 3.20 32.77 18.51
CA ASP A 449 2.34 33.59 17.65
C ASP A 449 2.23 33.01 16.23
N ALA A 450 3.36 32.63 15.61
CA ALA A 450 3.36 32.03 14.27
C ALA A 450 2.62 30.69 14.22
N MET A 451 2.70 29.88 15.28
CA MET A 451 1.95 28.62 15.40
C MET A 451 0.46 28.87 15.57
N SER A 452 0.06 29.85 16.38
CA SER A 452 -1.35 30.26 16.53
C SER A 452 -1.91 30.76 15.19
N SER A 453 -1.19 31.63 14.48
CA SER A 453 -1.58 32.08 13.14
C SER A 453 -1.76 30.93 12.15
N LEU A 454 -0.85 29.94 12.16
CA LEU A 454 -0.99 28.76 11.32
C LEU A 454 -2.22 27.92 11.71
N THR A 455 -2.46 27.72 13.00
CA THR A 455 -3.65 27.03 13.51
C THR A 455 -4.93 27.70 13.01
N ASP A 456 -5.02 29.03 13.06
CA ASP A 456 -6.20 29.77 12.63
C ASP A 456 -6.40 29.68 11.10
N MET A 457 -5.33 29.86 10.32
CA MET A 457 -5.37 29.71 8.86
C MET A 457 -5.81 28.31 8.43
N VAL A 458 -5.36 27.28 9.15
CA VAL A 458 -5.69 25.88 8.89
C VAL A 458 -7.14 25.56 9.26
N LYS A 459 -7.64 26.10 10.39
CA LYS A 459 -9.04 25.95 10.80
C LYS A 459 -10.00 26.61 9.81
N LEU A 460 -9.64 27.80 9.30
CA LEU A 460 -10.46 28.54 8.34
C LEU A 460 -10.59 27.81 6.99
N THR A 461 -9.53 27.12 6.57
CA THR A 461 -9.49 26.48 5.25
C THR A 461 -9.82 24.99 5.28
N ASN A 462 -9.81 24.37 6.47
CA ASN A 462 -10.07 22.95 6.71
C ASN A 462 -9.20 21.99 5.86
N ILE A 463 -8.00 22.43 5.45
CA ILE A 463 -7.07 21.63 4.62
C ILE A 463 -6.34 20.58 5.47
N TYR A 464 -6.14 20.84 6.77
CA TYR A 464 -5.38 19.98 7.68
C TYR A 464 -6.06 19.83 9.06
N PRO A 465 -7.10 18.98 9.18
CA PRO A 465 -7.90 18.88 10.41
C PRO A 465 -7.10 18.45 11.64
N ASP A 466 -6.03 17.65 11.46
CA ASP A 466 -5.20 17.15 12.56
C ASP A 466 -4.04 18.09 12.94
N LEU A 467 -3.70 19.06 12.09
CA LEU A 467 -2.55 19.93 12.29
C LEU A 467 -2.68 20.86 13.52
N PRO A 468 -3.86 21.41 13.87
CA PRO A 468 -4.02 22.14 15.13
C PRO A 468 -3.60 21.32 16.36
N LEU A 469 -3.97 20.04 16.42
CA LEU A 469 -3.58 19.15 17.52
C LEU A 469 -2.07 18.88 17.52
N GLU A 470 -1.45 18.79 16.34
CA GLU A 470 0.01 18.63 16.21
C GLU A 470 0.77 19.89 16.64
N LEU A 471 0.27 21.08 16.26
CA LEU A 471 0.82 22.38 16.66
C LEU A 471 0.70 22.55 18.17
N ASP A 472 -0.44 22.24 18.77
CA ASP A 472 -0.63 22.33 20.23
C ASP A 472 0.35 21.42 20.98
N LYS A 473 0.52 20.17 20.54
CA LYS A 473 1.50 19.23 21.13
C LYS A 473 2.92 19.74 21.02
N PHE A 474 3.29 20.31 19.87
CA PHE A 474 4.63 20.87 19.67
C PHE A 474 4.83 22.14 20.51
N GLN A 475 3.82 22.99 20.65
CA GLN A 475 3.89 24.18 21.50
C GLN A 475 4.05 23.80 22.97
N GLN A 476 3.34 22.76 23.44
CA GLN A 476 3.51 22.19 24.78
C GLN A 476 4.92 21.62 24.97
N TYR A 477 5.45 20.90 23.97
CA TYR A 477 6.82 20.40 23.98
C TYR A 477 7.85 21.51 24.10
N CYS A 478 7.71 22.60 23.34
CA CYS A 478 8.60 23.75 23.42
C CYS A 478 8.51 24.46 24.79
N LYS A 479 7.31 24.60 25.35
CA LYS A 479 7.09 25.17 26.71
C LYS A 479 7.65 24.32 27.84
N ALA A 480 7.72 23.00 27.66
CA ALA A 480 8.28 22.07 28.65
C ALA A 480 9.81 21.99 28.58
N SER A 481 10.41 22.48 27.50
CA SER A 481 11.85 22.34 27.21
C SER A 481 12.65 23.63 27.42
N GLY A 482 11.98 24.79 27.55
CA GLY A 482 12.56 26.07 27.95
C GLY A 482 12.18 26.40 29.38
#